data_AF-A0A9P0BBR7-F1
#
_entry.id   AF-A0A9P0BBR7-F1
#
_cell.length_a   1.000
_cell.length_b   1.000
_cell.length_c   1.000
_cell.angle_alpha   90.00
_cell.angle_beta   90.00
_cell.angle_gamma   90.00
#
_symmetry.space_group_name_H-M   'P 1'
#
loop_
_entity.id
_entity.type
_entity.pdbx_description
1 polymer ?
#
loop_
_entity_poly.entity_id
_entity_poly.type
_entity_poly.pdbx_seq_one_letter_code
_entity_poly.pdbx_strand_id
1 'polypeptide(L)'
;MFRARQLSSLLTNFPIKSICTAKSPIETISINLSKNLACSRFYSSQKDDDKKIPSIQDCPTPNIMSDIPGPQCGYEDEDNKNRKHNRKVLIFGLLFTALTLGGVYYVGLINKPSSDKIVKKKKKKEKFRSPASSADIPKKVPYLLIGGGTASFSAFRAIKSSEPTAKVLVVSEEAYYPYMRPPLSKEIWFNDDKDSVKKLIFKQWNGSERSLFYEPEDFYIECQDLMDAPNGGVAVARGWKITKLDVLEKKAYLEDGKEISYDKCLVATGAKTKKMAVFENSASSDEEIANRVKYYRDIKDFEQVVKLFDRSKSIAVIGGGFLGSELACALARKDKNAEKEIVQVFRESGNMGKVLPEYLSFWTTDKVTAEGVNVKTNVEVISVRSKDRQLVLTLNDKSTLTVDNVIIAVGVEPNTDLAGKSELEVDPELGGYLVNSELQARSSLYIAGDCSCFYDPLLGRRRIEHHDHAVVSGRLAGENMTGAAKPYNHQSMFWSDLGPDVGYEAIGIVDSSLPTVGVFAKATFKDNPQAAVTKTDECDRSKMEEVPKDCYKSLTEQQAAELREIRRAQSKPNEKEGEDFGKGIIFYLKDDIVVGIVLWNVFNRMSTARQVLKAQEKYENLNEVAKLFNIHED
;
A
#
# COMPACT_ATOMS: atom_id res chain seq x y z
N MET A 1 7.92 30.53 49.86
CA MET A 1 7.99 32.00 50.05
C MET A 1 6.97 32.68 49.15
N PHE A 2 6.74 33.98 49.36
CA PHE A 2 6.05 34.98 48.50
C PHE A 2 6.07 34.69 46.97
N ARG A 3 5.07 35.07 46.15
CA ARG A 3 3.83 35.88 46.38
C ARG A 3 2.77 35.57 45.30
N ALA A 4 1.50 35.94 45.54
CA ALA A 4 0.41 35.81 44.57
C ALA A 4 -0.28 37.15 44.22
N ARG A 5 -0.96 37.19 43.07
CA ARG A 5 -2.09 38.08 42.67
C ARG A 5 -3.03 37.24 41.76
N GLN A 6 -4.37 37.16 41.87
CA GLN A 6 -5.43 38.20 41.83
C GLN A 6 -5.48 38.95 40.47
N LEU A 7 -6.61 39.22 39.77
CA LEU A 7 -8.09 39.10 39.91
C LEU A 7 -8.70 39.03 38.46
N SER A 8 -9.97 38.77 38.13
CA SER A 8 -11.14 38.09 38.77
C SER A 8 -12.35 38.08 37.80
N SER A 9 -13.35 37.20 38.04
CA SER A 9 -14.81 37.34 37.75
C SER A 9 -15.33 38.03 36.48
N LEU A 10 -16.19 37.31 35.73
CA LEU A 10 -17.61 37.73 35.53
C LEU A 10 -18.50 36.53 35.10
N LEU A 11 -19.76 36.53 35.56
CA LEU A 11 -20.77 35.48 35.34
C LEU A 11 -22.12 36.12 34.99
N THR A 12 -22.78 35.66 33.91
CA THR A 12 -24.20 35.87 33.57
C THR A 12 -24.55 35.12 32.26
N ASN A 13 -25.77 34.64 31.98
CA ASN A 13 -26.86 34.14 32.84
C ASN A 13 -27.97 33.49 31.97
N PHE A 14 -28.19 32.16 32.09
CA PHE A 14 -29.48 31.44 31.84
C PHE A 14 -30.16 31.59 30.44
N PRO A 15 -31.29 30.89 30.13
CA PRO A 15 -32.01 29.87 30.89
C PRO A 15 -32.16 28.49 30.22
N ILE A 16 -32.46 27.49 31.06
CA ILE A 16 -32.98 26.18 30.68
C ILE A 16 -34.50 26.28 30.41
N LYS A 17 -35.04 25.48 29.49
CA LYS A 17 -36.46 25.10 29.46
C LYS A 17 -36.61 23.57 29.45
N SER A 18 -37.57 23.07 30.23
CA SER A 18 -38.04 21.68 30.20
C SER A 18 -39.45 21.62 29.57
N ILE A 19 -40.21 20.53 29.83
CA ILE A 19 -41.55 20.19 29.28
C ILE A 19 -41.42 19.56 27.86
N CYS A 20 -42.06 18.44 27.50
CA CYS A 20 -43.12 17.66 28.16
C CYS A 20 -42.91 16.13 28.09
N THR A 21 -43.67 15.38 28.90
CA THR A 21 -43.82 13.91 28.84
C THR A 21 -45.05 13.49 28.03
N ALA A 22 -44.99 12.39 27.28
CA ALA A 22 -46.15 11.71 26.68
C ALA A 22 -46.02 10.17 26.81
N LYS A 23 -47.13 9.43 26.65
CA LYS A 23 -47.23 7.98 26.92
C LYS A 23 -47.51 7.13 25.67
N SER A 24 -47.19 5.83 25.80
CA SER A 24 -47.69 4.62 25.09
C SER A 24 -49.10 4.73 24.45
N PRO A 25 -49.40 4.03 23.33
CA PRO A 25 -49.32 2.54 23.21
C PRO A 25 -48.43 2.08 22.03
N ILE A 26 -47.92 0.84 21.91
CA ILE A 26 -48.50 -0.52 21.99
C ILE A 26 -49.61 -0.77 20.93
N GLU A 27 -49.21 -1.24 19.76
CA GLU A 27 -50.06 -2.09 18.93
C GLU A 27 -49.39 -3.45 18.72
N THR A 28 -50.19 -4.51 18.62
CA THR A 28 -49.72 -5.90 18.48
C THR A 28 -50.38 -6.52 17.26
N ILE A 29 -49.59 -6.83 16.23
CA ILE A 29 -50.06 -7.55 15.04
C ILE A 29 -49.57 -8.99 15.12
N SER A 30 -50.49 -9.89 15.45
CA SER A 30 -50.28 -11.34 15.38
C SER A 30 -50.70 -11.85 14.00
N ILE A 31 -49.85 -12.64 13.34
CA ILE A 31 -50.26 -13.43 12.16
C ILE A 31 -49.87 -14.89 12.39
N ASN A 32 -50.86 -15.78 12.28
CA ASN A 32 -50.68 -17.21 12.43
C ASN A 32 -49.97 -17.83 11.21
N LEU A 33 -49.15 -18.85 11.44
CA LEU A 33 -48.67 -19.76 10.40
C LEU A 33 -48.87 -21.21 10.85
N SER A 34 -50.08 -21.72 10.58
CA SER A 34 -50.49 -23.09 10.89
C SER A 34 -50.32 -24.03 9.70
N LYS A 35 -49.51 -25.08 9.92
CA LYS A 35 -49.45 -26.40 9.26
C LYS A 35 -50.49 -26.68 8.15
N ASN A 36 -50.00 -27.13 6.98
CA ASN A 36 -50.21 -28.47 6.40
C ASN A 36 -49.18 -28.64 5.26
N LEU A 37 -48.42 -29.72 5.03
CA LEU A 37 -48.54 -31.18 5.20
C LEU A 37 -49.42 -31.93 4.16
N ALA A 38 -48.70 -32.39 3.11
CA ALA A 38 -48.65 -33.78 2.63
C ALA A 38 -49.51 -34.25 1.43
N CYS A 39 -48.88 -35.20 0.70
CA CYS A 39 -49.43 -36.20 -0.24
C CYS A 39 -49.91 -35.78 -1.64
N SER A 40 -49.85 -36.64 -2.69
CA SER A 40 -48.82 -37.63 -3.09
C SER A 40 -49.18 -38.37 -4.40
N ARG A 41 -48.15 -38.69 -5.22
CA ARG A 41 -48.02 -39.86 -6.13
C ARG A 41 -48.82 -39.95 -7.45
N PHE A 42 -48.15 -40.69 -8.36
CA PHE A 42 -48.55 -41.41 -9.59
C PHE A 42 -48.24 -40.72 -10.93
N TYR A 43 -47.74 -41.42 -11.99
CA TYR A 43 -47.47 -42.86 -12.20
C TYR A 43 -46.04 -43.12 -12.78
N SER A 44 -45.72 -44.40 -13.06
CA SER A 44 -44.44 -44.97 -13.55
C SER A 44 -44.45 -45.18 -15.09
N SER A 45 -43.48 -45.75 -15.86
CA SER A 45 -42.04 -46.11 -15.74
C SER A 45 -41.52 -46.79 -17.03
N GLN A 46 -40.27 -46.54 -17.44
CA GLN A 46 -39.37 -47.39 -18.26
C GLN A 46 -37.95 -46.76 -18.16
N LYS A 47 -36.82 -47.45 -17.85
CA LYS A 47 -36.13 -48.62 -18.46
C LYS A 47 -35.68 -48.36 -19.91
N ASP A 48 -34.41 -48.45 -20.31
CA ASP A 48 -33.10 -48.66 -19.62
C ASP A 48 -32.07 -47.64 -20.24
N ASP A 49 -30.73 -47.61 -20.14
CA ASP A 49 -29.62 -48.53 -19.81
C ASP A 49 -28.42 -47.72 -19.21
N ASP A 50 -27.40 -48.40 -18.68
CA ASP A 50 -26.24 -47.83 -17.96
C ASP A 50 -25.09 -47.34 -18.89
N LYS A 51 -24.37 -46.27 -18.52
CA LYS A 51 -22.92 -46.11 -18.82
C LYS A 51 -22.21 -45.05 -18.00
N LYS A 52 -21.00 -45.40 -17.55
CA LYS A 52 -20.11 -44.60 -16.69
C LYS A 52 -19.14 -43.73 -17.48
N ILE A 53 -18.70 -42.63 -16.86
CA ILE A 53 -17.63 -41.74 -17.36
C ILE A 53 -16.25 -42.27 -16.90
N PRO A 54 -15.29 -42.51 -17.79
CA PRO A 54 -13.87 -42.74 -17.45
C PRO A 54 -13.05 -41.44 -17.41
N SER A 55 -11.85 -41.50 -16.82
CA SER A 55 -10.93 -40.37 -16.61
C SER A 55 -9.96 -40.12 -17.77
N ILE A 56 -9.32 -38.94 -17.75
CA ILE A 56 -8.21 -38.57 -18.64
C ILE A 56 -6.99 -39.45 -18.35
N GLN A 57 -6.46 -40.13 -19.37
CA GLN A 57 -5.02 -40.39 -19.51
C GLN A 57 -4.61 -40.78 -20.95
N ASP A 58 -3.34 -40.51 -21.24
CA ASP A 58 -2.45 -41.04 -22.29
C ASP A 58 -2.53 -40.61 -23.78
N CYS A 59 -1.32 -40.30 -24.30
CA CYS A 59 -0.85 -40.30 -25.71
C CYS A 59 -1.27 -39.14 -26.67
N PRO A 60 -0.45 -38.82 -27.70
CA PRO A 60 0.97 -38.44 -27.60
C PRO A 60 1.35 -37.21 -28.47
N THR A 61 2.61 -36.78 -28.43
CA THR A 61 3.12 -35.60 -29.18
C THR A 61 3.29 -35.82 -30.70
N PRO A 62 2.85 -34.88 -31.57
CA PRO A 62 3.19 -34.87 -32.99
C PRO A 62 4.58 -34.28 -33.25
N ASN A 63 5.24 -34.66 -34.35
CA ASN A 63 6.64 -34.29 -34.63
C ASN A 63 6.92 -34.03 -36.13
N ILE A 64 7.55 -32.89 -36.43
CA ILE A 64 8.30 -32.55 -37.66
C ILE A 64 7.51 -32.34 -38.98
N MET A 65 8.12 -31.52 -39.85
CA MET A 65 7.63 -30.99 -41.12
C MET A 65 7.39 -32.02 -42.24
N SER A 66 6.42 -31.72 -43.10
CA SER A 66 6.50 -31.88 -44.56
C SER A 66 5.95 -30.62 -45.28
N ASP A 67 6.18 -30.53 -46.59
CA ASP A 67 5.39 -29.74 -47.55
C ASP A 67 5.48 -28.19 -47.56
N ILE A 68 6.68 -27.64 -47.76
CA ILE A 68 6.88 -26.46 -48.63
C ILE A 68 8.07 -26.74 -49.60
N PRO A 69 7.95 -26.50 -50.92
CA PRO A 69 9.01 -26.83 -51.89
C PRO A 69 10.22 -25.87 -51.86
N GLY A 70 11.42 -26.41 -52.09
CA GLY A 70 12.65 -25.62 -52.26
C GLY A 70 12.96 -25.27 -53.73
N PRO A 71 13.51 -24.08 -54.03
CA PRO A 71 13.98 -23.72 -55.36
C PRO A 71 15.35 -24.35 -55.68
N GLN A 72 15.52 -24.78 -56.94
CA GLN A 72 16.76 -25.40 -57.42
C GLN A 72 17.82 -24.36 -57.81
N CYS A 73 19.10 -24.76 -57.75
CA CYS A 73 20.22 -23.98 -58.29
C CYS A 73 20.60 -24.45 -59.70
N GLY A 74 21.00 -23.50 -60.57
CA GLY A 74 21.74 -23.79 -61.80
C GLY A 74 21.25 -23.02 -63.02
N TYR A 75 21.87 -21.87 -63.32
CA TYR A 75 22.82 -21.74 -64.45
C TYR A 75 23.55 -20.38 -64.35
N GLU A 76 24.77 -20.31 -64.92
CA GLU A 76 25.63 -19.11 -64.90
C GLU A 76 25.58 -18.33 -66.23
N ASP A 77 26.47 -17.34 -66.37
CA ASP A 77 26.81 -16.62 -67.62
C ASP A 77 25.77 -15.68 -68.26
N GLU A 78 25.57 -14.50 -67.64
CA GLU A 78 25.56 -13.24 -68.42
C GLU A 78 25.91 -11.97 -67.62
N ASP A 79 25.53 -11.88 -66.33
CA ASP A 79 25.45 -10.61 -65.56
C ASP A 79 26.81 -9.92 -65.23
N ASN A 80 27.94 -10.52 -65.58
CA ASN A 80 29.27 -10.05 -65.16
C ASN A 80 29.78 -8.80 -65.93
N LYS A 81 29.12 -8.42 -67.03
CA LYS A 81 29.46 -7.19 -67.80
C LYS A 81 28.84 -5.92 -67.21
N ASN A 82 27.59 -5.97 -66.73
CA ASN A 82 26.88 -4.78 -66.24
C ASN A 82 27.47 -4.22 -64.93
N ARG A 83 27.98 -5.09 -64.04
CA ARG A 83 28.55 -4.70 -62.73
C ARG A 83 29.75 -3.74 -62.81
N LYS A 84 30.49 -3.67 -63.92
CA LYS A 84 31.63 -2.73 -64.08
C LYS A 84 31.23 -1.31 -64.49
N HIS A 85 30.06 -1.10 -65.09
CA HIS A 85 29.62 0.23 -65.53
C HIS A 85 29.00 1.02 -64.37
N ASN A 86 27.99 0.45 -63.71
CA ASN A 86 27.25 1.10 -62.61
C ASN A 86 28.14 1.47 -61.42
N ARG A 87 29.23 0.73 -61.18
CA ARG A 87 30.17 1.01 -60.07
C ARG A 87 30.97 2.30 -60.26
N LYS A 88 31.14 2.81 -61.49
CA LYS A 88 31.76 4.14 -61.73
C LYS A 88 30.76 5.28 -61.50
N VAL A 89 29.50 5.10 -61.94
CA VAL A 89 28.43 6.09 -61.75
C VAL A 89 28.16 6.34 -60.26
N LEU A 90 28.11 5.27 -59.46
CA LEU A 90 27.87 5.36 -58.02
C LEU A 90 28.96 6.16 -57.27
N ILE A 91 30.23 6.01 -57.67
CA ILE A 91 31.37 6.71 -57.04
C ILE A 91 31.35 8.22 -57.35
N PHE A 92 31.02 8.60 -58.59
CA PHE A 92 30.88 10.02 -58.95
C PHE A 92 29.69 10.70 -58.25
N GLY A 93 28.56 10.00 -58.09
CA GLY A 93 27.41 10.52 -57.33
C GLY A 93 27.72 10.79 -55.85
N LEU A 94 28.47 9.89 -55.20
CA LEU A 94 28.89 10.06 -53.80
C LEU A 94 29.84 11.26 -53.61
N LEU A 95 30.75 11.51 -54.55
CA LEU A 95 31.65 12.68 -54.50
C LEU A 95 30.88 14.02 -54.65
N PHE A 96 29.88 14.07 -55.53
CA PHE A 96 29.11 15.30 -55.76
C PHE A 96 28.17 15.65 -54.60
N THR A 97 27.59 14.62 -53.94
CA THR A 97 26.79 14.80 -52.72
C THR A 97 27.63 15.20 -51.51
N ALA A 98 28.86 14.67 -51.37
CA ALA A 98 29.79 15.07 -50.31
C ALA A 98 30.22 16.54 -50.42
N LEU A 99 30.54 17.02 -51.63
CA LEU A 99 30.93 18.42 -51.88
C LEU A 99 29.80 19.42 -51.61
N THR A 100 28.57 19.08 -52.00
CA THR A 100 27.40 19.94 -51.77
C THR A 100 27.01 20.01 -50.29
N LEU A 101 27.03 18.90 -49.56
CA LEU A 101 26.86 18.89 -48.09
C LEU A 101 27.97 19.66 -47.36
N GLY A 102 29.23 19.50 -47.79
CA GLY A 102 30.37 20.24 -47.23
C GLY A 102 30.25 21.75 -47.42
N GLY A 103 29.84 22.20 -48.60
CA GLY A 103 29.61 23.63 -48.88
C GLY A 103 28.50 24.24 -48.02
N VAL A 104 27.37 23.55 -47.87
CA VAL A 104 26.26 23.98 -47.00
C VAL A 104 26.70 24.04 -45.53
N TYR A 105 27.47 23.06 -45.05
CA TYR A 105 27.98 23.04 -43.68
C TYR A 105 28.98 24.18 -43.41
N TYR A 106 29.85 24.50 -44.38
CA TYR A 106 30.82 25.59 -44.27
C TYR A 106 30.15 26.98 -44.24
N VAL A 107 29.17 27.23 -45.11
CA VAL A 107 28.38 28.48 -45.10
C VAL A 107 27.56 28.60 -43.80
N GLY A 108 27.01 27.49 -43.29
CA GLY A 108 26.30 27.42 -42.02
C GLY A 108 27.17 27.70 -40.77
N LEU A 109 28.50 27.52 -40.87
CA LEU A 109 29.43 27.82 -39.77
C LEU A 109 29.89 29.28 -39.71
N ILE A 110 29.89 29.98 -40.85
CA ILE A 110 30.34 31.39 -40.93
C ILE A 110 29.24 32.35 -40.45
N ASN A 111 27.96 32.07 -40.76
CA ASN A 111 26.84 32.90 -40.34
C ASN A 111 26.29 32.51 -38.96
N LYS A 112 27.00 32.89 -37.89
CA LYS A 112 26.45 32.91 -36.53
C LYS A 112 25.72 34.24 -36.24
N PRO A 113 24.37 34.28 -36.14
CA PRO A 113 23.68 35.38 -35.49
C PRO A 113 23.98 35.40 -33.98
N SER A 114 23.68 36.53 -33.33
CA SER A 114 23.87 36.72 -31.88
C SER A 114 23.15 35.65 -31.06
N SER A 115 23.69 35.28 -29.90
CA SER A 115 23.20 34.18 -29.09
C SER A 115 22.00 34.59 -28.21
N ASP A 116 20.83 34.73 -28.82
CA ASP A 116 19.56 34.73 -28.08
C ASP A 116 19.39 33.41 -27.32
N LYS A 117 18.94 33.51 -26.08
CA LYS A 117 18.81 32.36 -25.17
C LYS A 117 17.63 31.49 -25.62
N ILE A 118 17.90 30.48 -26.45
CA ILE A 118 16.92 29.43 -26.78
C ILE A 118 16.60 28.65 -25.50
N VAL A 119 15.57 29.12 -24.77
CA VAL A 119 14.96 28.40 -23.67
C VAL A 119 14.37 27.12 -24.25
N LYS A 120 15.07 26.00 -24.08
CA LYS A 120 14.54 24.66 -24.34
C LYS A 120 13.34 24.44 -23.42
N LYS A 121 12.14 24.80 -23.87
CA LYS A 121 10.88 24.41 -23.23
C LYS A 121 10.94 22.89 -23.07
N LYS A 122 11.11 22.39 -21.84
CA LYS A 122 11.01 20.96 -21.55
C LYS A 122 9.67 20.50 -22.14
N LYS A 123 9.69 19.59 -23.13
CA LYS A 123 8.47 18.91 -23.55
C LYS A 123 7.90 18.28 -22.29
N LYS A 124 6.76 18.77 -21.80
CA LYS A 124 6.03 18.07 -20.73
C LYS A 124 5.81 16.66 -21.27
N LYS A 125 6.29 15.64 -20.57
CA LYS A 125 5.81 14.28 -20.82
C LYS A 125 4.31 14.33 -20.60
N GLU A 126 3.54 13.93 -21.61
CA GLU A 126 2.09 13.88 -21.49
C GLU A 126 1.75 12.90 -20.36
N LYS A 127 0.88 13.31 -19.44
CA LYS A 127 0.33 12.39 -18.45
C LYS A 127 -0.47 11.35 -19.22
N PHE A 128 -0.23 10.05 -18.98
CA PHE A 128 -1.19 9.03 -19.37
C PHE A 128 -2.56 9.38 -18.76
N ARG A 129 -3.63 9.27 -19.55
CA ARG A 129 -5.01 9.52 -19.15
C ARG A 129 -5.93 8.51 -19.83
N SER A 130 -6.83 7.91 -19.06
CA SER A 130 -7.89 7.00 -19.52
C SER A 130 -9.15 7.34 -18.73
N PRO A 131 -10.22 7.89 -19.36
CA PRO A 131 -10.31 8.29 -20.77
C PRO A 131 -9.32 9.42 -21.13
N ALA A 132 -9.05 9.61 -22.42
CA ALA A 132 -8.09 10.61 -22.89
C ALA A 132 -8.61 12.05 -22.75
N SER A 133 -9.90 12.26 -22.95
CA SER A 133 -10.59 13.53 -22.71
C SER A 133 -11.34 13.49 -21.39
N SER A 134 -11.49 14.65 -20.73
CA SER A 134 -12.42 14.74 -19.60
C SER A 134 -13.87 14.71 -20.08
N ALA A 135 -14.15 14.99 -21.36
CA ALA A 135 -15.48 14.96 -21.95
C ALA A 135 -16.20 13.63 -21.66
N ASP A 136 -15.46 12.53 -21.76
CA ASP A 136 -15.91 11.14 -21.68
C ASP A 136 -16.14 10.68 -20.21
N ILE A 137 -15.77 11.50 -19.23
CA ILE A 137 -16.09 11.28 -17.81
C ILE A 137 -17.54 11.75 -17.54
N PRO A 138 -18.40 11.02 -16.80
CA PRO A 138 -19.77 11.45 -16.56
C PRO A 138 -19.89 12.81 -15.86
N LYS A 139 -20.89 13.63 -16.26
CA LYS A 139 -21.18 14.93 -15.63
C LYS A 139 -21.91 14.81 -14.28
N LYS A 140 -22.62 13.69 -14.06
CA LYS A 140 -23.20 13.31 -12.76
C LYS A 140 -22.99 11.81 -12.55
N VAL A 141 -22.73 11.40 -11.30
CA VAL A 141 -22.70 10.00 -10.86
C VAL A 141 -23.41 9.85 -9.50
N PRO A 142 -24.00 8.68 -9.17
CA PRO A 142 -24.49 8.44 -7.80
C PRO A 142 -23.35 8.43 -6.77
N TYR A 143 -22.28 7.67 -7.05
CA TYR A 143 -21.14 7.49 -6.15
C TYR A 143 -19.84 7.93 -6.81
N LEU A 144 -19.14 8.89 -6.18
CA LEU A 144 -17.83 9.40 -6.61
C LEU A 144 -16.74 9.06 -5.59
N LEU A 145 -15.75 8.25 -5.96
CA LEU A 145 -14.60 7.91 -5.10
C LEU A 145 -13.33 8.60 -5.60
N ILE A 146 -12.61 9.29 -4.72
CA ILE A 146 -11.46 10.15 -5.09
C ILE A 146 -10.17 9.51 -4.56
N GLY A 147 -9.32 9.06 -5.49
CA GLY A 147 -8.13 8.25 -5.26
C GLY A 147 -8.38 6.78 -5.61
N GLY A 148 -7.52 6.18 -6.43
CA GLY A 148 -7.63 4.78 -6.87
C GLY A 148 -7.04 3.73 -5.92
N GLY A 149 -7.03 3.97 -4.60
CA GLY A 149 -6.36 3.10 -3.63
C GLY A 149 -7.25 2.00 -3.01
N THR A 150 -6.66 1.19 -2.12
CA THR A 150 -7.32 0.13 -1.33
C THR A 150 -8.66 0.53 -0.70
N ALA A 151 -8.76 1.76 -0.17
CA ALA A 151 -9.99 2.23 0.45
C ALA A 151 -11.13 2.45 -0.55
N SER A 152 -10.85 3.04 -1.72
CA SER A 152 -11.85 3.16 -2.81
C SER A 152 -12.24 1.80 -3.39
N PHE A 153 -11.27 0.88 -3.52
CA PHE A 153 -11.55 -0.50 -3.93
C PHE A 153 -12.55 -1.20 -2.99
N SER A 154 -12.26 -1.15 -1.69
CA SER A 154 -13.09 -1.77 -0.67
C SER A 154 -14.46 -1.07 -0.54
N ALA A 155 -14.50 0.25 -0.76
CA ALA A 155 -15.74 1.02 -0.79
C ALA A 155 -16.62 0.66 -2.00
N PHE A 156 -16.10 0.59 -3.23
CA PHE A 156 -16.95 0.23 -4.38
C PHE A 156 -17.45 -1.21 -4.29
N ARG A 157 -16.67 -2.15 -3.73
CA ARG A 157 -17.14 -3.51 -3.48
C ARG A 157 -18.24 -3.55 -2.42
N ALA A 158 -18.13 -2.78 -1.34
CA ALA A 158 -19.19 -2.64 -0.34
C ALA A 158 -20.47 -2.01 -0.93
N ILE A 159 -20.34 -0.98 -1.76
CA ILE A 159 -21.45 -0.34 -2.48
C ILE A 159 -22.12 -1.35 -3.42
N LYS A 160 -21.38 -1.99 -4.33
CA LYS A 160 -21.95 -2.98 -5.28
C LYS A 160 -22.50 -4.24 -4.60
N SER A 161 -21.99 -4.61 -3.42
CA SER A 161 -22.55 -5.71 -2.63
C SER A 161 -23.85 -5.35 -1.90
N SER A 162 -24.14 -4.05 -1.73
CA SER A 162 -25.35 -3.56 -1.04
C SER A 162 -26.40 -3.07 -2.05
N GLU A 163 -25.95 -2.48 -3.16
CA GLU A 163 -26.75 -1.99 -4.28
C GLU A 163 -26.15 -2.55 -5.59
N PRO A 164 -26.60 -3.74 -6.06
CA PRO A 164 -26.03 -4.39 -7.24
C PRO A 164 -26.07 -3.56 -8.52
N THR A 165 -27.04 -2.65 -8.65
CA THR A 165 -27.19 -1.73 -9.80
C THR A 165 -26.37 -0.44 -9.69
N ALA A 166 -25.59 -0.26 -8.62
CA ALA A 166 -24.87 1.00 -8.40
C ALA A 166 -23.93 1.36 -9.55
N LYS A 167 -23.81 2.67 -9.79
CA LYS A 167 -22.90 3.30 -10.76
C LYS A 167 -21.85 4.09 -9.99
N VAL A 168 -20.63 3.58 -9.98
CA VAL A 168 -19.51 4.12 -9.18
C VAL A 168 -18.41 4.62 -10.11
N LEU A 169 -18.02 5.88 -9.95
CA LEU A 169 -16.86 6.46 -10.64
C LEU A 169 -15.73 6.64 -9.65
N VAL A 170 -14.58 6.04 -9.94
CA VAL A 170 -13.31 6.29 -9.26
C VAL A 170 -12.50 7.29 -10.09
N VAL A 171 -11.97 8.34 -9.47
CA VAL A 171 -11.05 9.29 -10.12
C VAL A 171 -9.67 9.16 -9.48
N SER A 172 -8.65 8.83 -10.27
CA SER A 172 -7.30 8.50 -9.81
C SER A 172 -6.23 9.28 -10.56
N GLU A 173 -5.34 9.97 -9.84
CA GLU A 173 -4.19 10.66 -10.44
C GLU A 173 -3.12 9.68 -10.97
N GLU A 174 -3.13 8.43 -10.49
CA GLU A 174 -2.26 7.37 -10.99
C GLU A 174 -2.78 6.79 -12.32
N ALA A 175 -1.86 6.30 -13.16
CA ALA A 175 -2.14 5.71 -14.48
C ALA A 175 -2.71 4.29 -14.43
N TYR A 176 -2.87 3.72 -13.24
CA TYR A 176 -3.12 2.30 -12.98
C TYR A 176 -4.52 2.10 -12.34
N TYR A 177 -5.13 0.93 -12.55
CA TYR A 177 -6.32 0.51 -11.78
C TYR A 177 -5.97 0.24 -10.31
N PRO A 178 -6.96 0.18 -9.40
CA PRO A 178 -6.72 -0.12 -7.99
C PRO A 178 -5.90 -1.40 -7.76
N TYR A 179 -4.84 -1.24 -6.96
CA TYR A 179 -3.83 -2.26 -6.68
C TYR A 179 -3.41 -2.24 -5.21
N MET A 180 -2.83 -3.35 -4.74
CA MET A 180 -2.29 -3.48 -3.39
C MET A 180 -0.84 -2.99 -3.32
N ARG A 181 -0.52 -2.12 -2.34
CA ARG A 181 0.84 -1.61 -2.14
C ARG A 181 1.82 -2.55 -1.39
N PRO A 182 1.41 -3.40 -0.42
CA PRO A 182 2.36 -4.17 0.39
C PRO A 182 3.39 -5.03 -0.37
N PRO A 183 3.07 -5.65 -1.52
CA PRO A 183 4.04 -6.45 -2.27
C PRO A 183 5.12 -5.63 -2.99
N LEU A 184 4.91 -4.32 -3.20
CA LEU A 184 5.86 -3.47 -3.91
C LEU A 184 7.24 -3.43 -3.25
N SER A 185 7.32 -3.49 -1.92
CA SER A 185 8.58 -3.53 -1.17
C SER A 185 9.01 -4.95 -0.75
N LYS A 186 8.24 -5.98 -1.13
CA LYS A 186 8.39 -7.37 -0.69
C LYS A 186 8.49 -8.32 -1.90
N GLU A 187 7.53 -9.22 -2.09
CA GLU A 187 7.61 -10.41 -2.94
C GLU A 187 8.03 -10.11 -4.40
N ILE A 188 7.63 -8.96 -4.95
CA ILE A 188 7.95 -8.60 -6.34
C ILE A 188 9.45 -8.37 -6.57
N TRP A 189 10.24 -8.10 -5.53
CA TRP A 189 11.71 -8.04 -5.60
C TRP A 189 12.35 -9.41 -5.64
N PHE A 190 11.72 -10.41 -5.02
CA PHE A 190 12.20 -11.79 -4.89
C PHE A 190 11.86 -12.64 -6.12
N ASN A 191 10.94 -12.18 -6.99
CA ASN A 191 10.64 -12.86 -8.25
C ASN A 191 11.76 -12.63 -9.29
N ASP A 192 12.32 -13.74 -9.80
CA ASP A 192 13.32 -13.76 -10.87
C ASP A 192 12.71 -13.54 -12.26
N ASP A 193 11.44 -13.89 -12.47
CA ASP A 193 10.82 -13.76 -13.78
C ASP A 193 10.55 -12.28 -14.11
N LYS A 194 11.42 -11.74 -14.97
CA LYS A 194 11.35 -10.36 -15.45
C LYS A 194 10.07 -10.09 -16.26
N ASP A 195 9.38 -11.09 -16.82
CA ASP A 195 8.15 -10.87 -17.58
C ASP A 195 6.90 -10.88 -16.69
N SER A 196 6.82 -11.72 -15.65
CA SER A 196 5.84 -11.56 -14.57
C SER A 196 6.01 -10.22 -13.85
N VAL A 197 7.24 -9.84 -13.51
CA VAL A 197 7.52 -8.55 -12.84
C VAL A 197 7.11 -7.34 -13.69
N LYS A 198 7.31 -7.37 -15.02
CA LYS A 198 6.78 -6.34 -15.95
C LYS A 198 5.25 -6.27 -15.96
N LYS A 199 4.57 -7.41 -15.81
CA LYS A 199 3.10 -7.51 -15.72
C LYS A 199 2.55 -7.18 -14.32
N LEU A 200 3.44 -6.87 -13.36
CA LEU A 200 3.11 -6.71 -11.93
C LEU A 200 2.46 -7.96 -11.33
N ILE A 201 2.92 -9.12 -11.79
CA ILE A 201 2.63 -10.44 -11.23
C ILE A 201 3.82 -10.86 -10.36
N PHE A 202 3.53 -11.30 -9.13
CA PHE A 202 4.52 -11.76 -8.16
C PHE A 202 4.17 -13.15 -7.65
N LYS A 203 5.15 -13.83 -7.03
CA LYS A 203 4.94 -15.11 -6.35
C LYS A 203 4.86 -14.86 -4.85
N GLN A 204 3.81 -15.32 -4.20
CA GLN A 204 3.69 -15.31 -2.74
C GLN A 204 4.79 -16.20 -2.13
N TRP A 205 5.06 -16.10 -0.82
CA TRP A 205 6.16 -16.86 -0.19
C TRP A 205 6.05 -18.40 -0.32
N ASN A 206 4.86 -18.94 -0.61
CA ASN A 206 4.62 -20.36 -0.91
C ASN A 206 4.78 -20.73 -2.41
N GLY A 207 5.03 -19.75 -3.28
CA GLY A 207 5.21 -19.92 -4.72
C GLY A 207 3.98 -19.68 -5.60
N SER A 208 2.78 -19.47 -5.06
CA SER A 208 1.58 -19.21 -5.88
C SER A 208 1.60 -17.82 -6.50
N GLU A 209 1.14 -17.69 -7.75
CA GLU A 209 1.21 -16.45 -8.53
C GLU A 209 0.01 -15.53 -8.28
N ARG A 210 0.28 -14.23 -8.13
CA ARG A 210 -0.72 -13.20 -7.84
C ARG A 210 -0.50 -11.92 -8.63
N SER A 211 -1.59 -11.31 -9.07
CA SER A 211 -1.60 -9.94 -9.59
C SER A 211 -1.47 -8.93 -8.45
N LEU A 212 -0.77 -7.81 -8.70
CA LEU A 212 -0.81 -6.63 -7.83
C LEU A 212 -2.16 -5.91 -7.87
N PHE A 213 -2.89 -6.03 -9.00
CA PHE A 213 -4.23 -5.45 -9.19
C PHE A 213 -5.29 -6.24 -8.43
N TYR A 214 -6.29 -5.55 -7.88
CA TYR A 214 -7.35 -6.20 -7.12
C TYR A 214 -8.38 -6.95 -7.98
N GLU A 215 -8.59 -6.51 -9.23
CA GLU A 215 -9.52 -7.06 -10.22
C GLU A 215 -8.85 -6.96 -11.62
N PRO A 216 -9.23 -7.78 -12.61
CA PRO A 216 -8.76 -7.63 -14.00
C PRO A 216 -9.28 -6.33 -14.65
N GLU A 217 -8.69 -5.90 -15.79
CA GLU A 217 -9.14 -4.72 -16.54
C GLU A 217 -10.61 -4.87 -17.00
N ASP A 218 -10.99 -6.05 -17.49
CA ASP A 218 -12.35 -6.40 -17.96
C ASP A 218 -13.46 -6.31 -16.87
N PHE A 219 -13.11 -6.13 -15.60
CA PHE A 219 -14.08 -5.86 -14.53
C PHE A 219 -14.67 -4.44 -14.60
N TYR A 220 -13.92 -3.49 -15.16
CA TYR A 220 -14.28 -2.08 -15.17
C TYR A 220 -15.03 -1.70 -16.46
N ILE A 221 -16.04 -0.83 -16.31
CA ILE A 221 -16.75 -0.24 -17.45
C ILE A 221 -16.03 1.05 -17.86
N GLU A 222 -15.98 1.33 -19.16
CA GLU A 222 -15.48 2.61 -19.66
C GLU A 222 -16.27 3.80 -19.09
N CYS A 223 -15.56 4.92 -18.87
CA CYS A 223 -16.14 6.06 -18.15
C CYS A 223 -17.40 6.63 -18.83
N GLN A 224 -17.40 6.65 -20.17
CA GLN A 224 -18.53 7.12 -20.97
C GLN A 224 -19.79 6.24 -20.77
N ASP A 225 -19.62 4.92 -20.74
CA ASP A 225 -20.73 3.96 -20.81
C ASP A 225 -21.33 3.66 -19.42
N LEU A 226 -20.63 4.04 -18.33
CA LEU A 226 -21.06 3.83 -16.94
C LEU A 226 -22.50 4.30 -16.66
N MET A 227 -22.92 5.41 -17.28
CA MET A 227 -24.24 5.99 -17.03
C MET A 227 -25.37 5.31 -17.79
N ASP A 228 -25.08 4.66 -18.92
CA ASP A 228 -26.06 3.94 -19.72
C ASP A 228 -26.08 2.43 -19.42
N ALA A 229 -25.02 1.90 -18.79
CA ALA A 229 -24.94 0.51 -18.32
C ALA A 229 -26.19 0.10 -17.49
N PRO A 230 -26.97 -0.91 -17.90
CA PRO A 230 -28.25 -1.24 -17.26
C PRO A 230 -28.07 -1.86 -15.86
N ASN A 231 -27.01 -2.65 -15.67
CA ASN A 231 -26.67 -3.29 -14.39
C ASN A 231 -25.75 -2.39 -13.51
N GLY A 232 -25.58 -1.12 -13.91
CA GLY A 232 -24.54 -0.24 -13.40
C GLY A 232 -23.13 -0.83 -13.57
N GLY A 233 -22.20 -0.38 -12.73
CA GLY A 233 -20.81 -0.86 -12.78
C GLY A 233 -19.86 0.04 -12.00
N VAL A 234 -18.56 -0.16 -12.24
CA VAL A 234 -17.47 0.65 -11.70
C VAL A 234 -16.60 1.11 -12.86
N ALA A 235 -16.36 2.42 -12.98
CA ALA A 235 -15.43 2.99 -13.94
C ALA A 235 -14.27 3.69 -13.23
N VAL A 236 -13.09 3.75 -13.85
CA VAL A 236 -11.90 4.38 -13.27
C VAL A 236 -11.29 5.38 -14.24
N ALA A 237 -11.44 6.67 -13.94
CA ALA A 237 -10.75 7.75 -14.63
C ALA A 237 -9.29 7.83 -14.13
N ARG A 238 -8.39 7.15 -14.85
CA ARG A 238 -6.94 7.05 -14.59
C ARG A 238 -6.19 8.28 -15.13
N GLY A 239 -5.19 8.76 -14.41
CA GLY A 239 -4.41 9.97 -14.76
C GLY A 239 -5.12 11.30 -14.53
N TRP A 240 -6.27 11.29 -13.83
CA TRP A 240 -7.14 12.44 -13.61
C TRP A 240 -7.17 12.84 -12.12
N LYS A 241 -7.02 14.14 -11.83
CA LYS A 241 -6.96 14.67 -10.46
C LYS A 241 -8.17 15.55 -10.17
N ILE A 242 -8.90 15.29 -9.09
CA ILE A 242 -9.84 16.27 -8.50
C ILE A 242 -9.01 17.32 -7.75
N THR A 243 -9.39 18.60 -7.88
CA THR A 243 -8.63 19.74 -7.34
C THR A 243 -9.44 20.67 -6.43
N LYS A 244 -10.77 20.57 -6.44
CA LYS A 244 -11.71 21.15 -5.46
C LYS A 244 -12.91 20.21 -5.30
N LEU A 245 -13.45 20.12 -4.10
CA LEU A 245 -14.83 19.72 -3.84
C LEU A 245 -15.67 20.96 -3.47
N ASP A 246 -16.89 21.03 -3.99
CA ASP A 246 -17.95 21.82 -3.40
C ASP A 246 -18.92 20.87 -2.71
N VAL A 247 -19.09 21.03 -1.40
CA VAL A 247 -19.82 20.06 -0.57
C VAL A 247 -21.26 20.51 -0.30
N LEU A 248 -21.60 21.76 -0.62
CA LEU A 248 -22.98 22.26 -0.60
C LEU A 248 -23.68 21.89 -1.90
N GLU A 249 -23.07 22.24 -3.04
CA GLU A 249 -23.58 21.92 -4.39
C GLU A 249 -23.34 20.46 -4.80
N LYS A 250 -22.61 19.70 -3.98
CA LYS A 250 -22.16 18.32 -4.23
C LYS A 250 -21.47 18.14 -5.60
N LYS A 251 -20.46 18.98 -5.86
CA LYS A 251 -19.65 18.97 -7.08
C LYS A 251 -18.19 18.66 -6.80
N ALA A 252 -17.53 18.01 -7.74
CA ALA A 252 -16.09 17.82 -7.77
C ALA A 252 -15.51 18.44 -9.06
N TYR A 253 -14.33 19.03 -8.96
CA TYR A 253 -13.69 19.77 -10.05
C TYR A 253 -12.39 19.10 -10.47
N LEU A 254 -12.30 18.68 -11.74
CA LEU A 254 -11.09 18.10 -12.32
C LEU A 254 -9.98 19.15 -12.53
N GLU A 255 -8.74 18.70 -12.76
CA GLU A 255 -7.57 19.57 -12.99
C GLU A 255 -7.62 20.42 -14.28
N ASP A 256 -8.61 20.19 -15.14
CA ASP A 256 -8.93 21.01 -16.33
C ASP A 256 -10.18 21.89 -16.15
N GLY A 257 -10.82 21.86 -14.98
CA GLY A 257 -12.01 22.64 -14.65
C GLY A 257 -13.34 21.93 -14.92
N LYS A 258 -13.38 20.70 -15.44
CA LYS A 258 -14.66 19.98 -15.62
C LYS A 258 -15.33 19.68 -14.26
N GLU A 259 -16.63 19.99 -14.18
CA GLU A 259 -17.49 19.63 -13.05
C GLU A 259 -18.02 18.18 -13.15
N ILE A 260 -18.07 17.49 -12.02
CA ILE A 260 -18.76 16.21 -11.81
C ILE A 260 -19.69 16.38 -10.60
N SER A 261 -20.99 16.23 -10.78
CA SER A 261 -21.97 16.23 -9.67
C SER A 261 -22.06 14.84 -9.04
N TYR A 262 -22.26 14.75 -7.72
CA TYR A 262 -22.38 13.47 -7.01
C TYR A 262 -23.54 13.45 -6.01
N ASP A 263 -24.12 12.27 -5.74
CA ASP A 263 -25.12 12.12 -4.68
C ASP A 263 -24.43 11.75 -3.34
N LYS A 264 -23.40 10.89 -3.39
CA LYS A 264 -22.48 10.52 -2.30
C LYS A 264 -21.02 10.50 -2.79
N CYS A 265 -20.08 10.94 -1.96
CA CYS A 265 -18.64 10.96 -2.29
C CYS A 265 -17.75 10.40 -1.16
N LEU A 266 -16.63 9.79 -1.57
CA LEU A 266 -15.55 9.33 -0.70
C LEU A 266 -14.23 10.02 -1.07
N VAL A 267 -13.52 10.56 -0.08
CA VAL A 267 -12.11 10.96 -0.21
C VAL A 267 -11.23 9.83 0.31
N ALA A 268 -10.42 9.25 -0.58
CA ALA A 268 -9.49 8.15 -0.31
C ALA A 268 -8.12 8.46 -0.94
N THR A 269 -7.69 9.72 -0.82
CA THR A 269 -6.46 10.27 -1.41
C THR A 269 -5.17 9.71 -0.78
N GLY A 270 -5.29 8.97 0.33
CA GLY A 270 -4.18 8.30 1.03
C GLY A 270 -3.14 9.30 1.56
N ALA A 271 -1.87 8.91 1.52
CA ALA A 271 -0.73 9.76 1.84
C ALA A 271 0.18 10.06 0.62
N LYS A 272 1.15 10.94 0.80
CA LYS A 272 2.23 11.31 -0.15
C LYS A 272 3.59 11.21 0.56
N THR A 273 4.68 10.98 -0.18
CA THR A 273 6.00 10.70 0.43
C THR A 273 6.58 11.94 1.09
N LYS A 274 6.96 11.83 2.37
CA LYS A 274 7.48 12.94 3.17
C LYS A 274 8.77 13.45 2.55
N LYS A 275 8.82 14.74 2.23
CA LYS A 275 9.96 15.36 1.54
C LYS A 275 11.09 15.72 2.49
N MET A 276 12.31 15.53 2.02
CA MET A 276 13.54 15.89 2.74
C MET A 276 14.16 17.11 2.10
N ALA A 277 14.17 18.24 2.81
CA ALA A 277 14.65 19.53 2.28
C ALA A 277 16.09 19.46 1.71
N VAL A 278 16.97 18.66 2.32
CA VAL A 278 18.33 18.41 1.84
C VAL A 278 18.38 17.83 0.42
N PHE A 279 17.41 16.98 0.06
CA PHE A 279 17.31 16.38 -1.28
C PHE A 279 16.51 17.26 -2.23
N GLU A 280 15.37 17.82 -1.81
CA GLU A 280 14.54 18.70 -2.65
C GLU A 280 15.30 19.95 -3.11
N ASN A 281 16.02 20.61 -2.19
CA ASN A 281 16.75 21.84 -2.49
C ASN A 281 17.84 21.57 -3.54
N SER A 282 18.68 20.56 -3.31
CA SER A 282 19.73 20.18 -4.27
C SER A 282 19.17 19.68 -5.61
N ALA A 283 18.10 18.88 -5.61
CA ALA A 283 17.44 18.40 -6.82
C ALA A 283 16.74 19.51 -7.63
N SER A 284 16.37 20.63 -6.99
CA SER A 284 15.85 21.80 -7.69
C SER A 284 16.92 22.51 -8.54
N SER A 285 18.18 22.43 -8.12
CA SER A 285 19.34 23.05 -8.78
C SER A 285 20.15 22.10 -9.68
N ASP A 286 20.12 20.79 -9.41
CA ASP A 286 20.93 19.77 -10.10
C ASP A 286 20.04 18.64 -10.65
N GLU A 287 19.97 18.56 -11.98
CA GLU A 287 19.19 17.56 -12.70
C GLU A 287 19.79 16.13 -12.57
N GLU A 288 21.07 15.96 -12.25
CA GLU A 288 21.63 14.64 -11.95
C GLU A 288 21.17 14.13 -10.57
N ILE A 289 21.11 15.02 -9.56
CA ILE A 289 20.53 14.68 -8.24
C ILE A 289 19.05 14.32 -8.38
N ALA A 290 18.27 15.12 -9.11
CA ALA A 290 16.85 14.83 -9.38
C ALA A 290 16.64 13.48 -10.12
N ASN A 291 17.58 13.08 -10.99
CA ASN A 291 17.50 11.80 -11.68
C ASN A 291 17.90 10.60 -10.81
N ARG A 292 18.81 10.77 -9.83
CA ARG A 292 19.35 9.68 -9.00
C ARG A 292 18.70 9.48 -7.64
N VAL A 293 18.06 10.52 -7.11
CA VAL A 293 17.25 10.43 -5.88
C VAL A 293 15.82 10.01 -6.24
N LYS A 294 15.27 9.03 -5.53
CA LYS A 294 13.88 8.56 -5.69
C LYS A 294 13.20 8.47 -4.34
N TYR A 295 11.94 8.88 -4.29
CA TYR A 295 11.04 8.50 -3.20
C TYR A 295 10.35 7.18 -3.59
N TYR A 296 9.77 6.49 -2.61
CA TYR A 296 9.17 5.18 -2.83
C TYR A 296 7.73 5.08 -2.30
N ARG A 297 6.74 4.92 -3.19
CA ARG A 297 5.34 4.65 -2.78
C ARG A 297 4.44 3.97 -3.81
N ASP A 298 4.66 4.17 -5.11
CA ASP A 298 3.76 3.69 -6.17
C ASP A 298 4.44 2.75 -7.19
N ILE A 299 3.65 2.17 -8.10
CA ILE A 299 4.15 1.28 -9.18
C ILE A 299 5.21 1.98 -10.03
N LYS A 300 5.06 3.28 -10.28
CA LYS A 300 5.98 4.07 -11.11
C LYS A 300 7.28 4.35 -10.36
N ASP A 301 7.28 4.46 -9.03
CA ASP A 301 8.48 4.49 -8.19
C ASP A 301 9.17 3.12 -8.19
N PHE A 302 8.43 2.02 -8.03
CA PHE A 302 8.94 0.65 -8.15
C PHE A 302 9.63 0.43 -9.50
N GLU A 303 8.94 0.73 -10.60
CA GLU A 303 9.49 0.67 -11.97
C GLU A 303 10.77 1.50 -12.14
N GLN A 304 10.85 2.67 -11.51
CA GLN A 304 12.07 3.50 -11.55
C GLN A 304 13.20 2.84 -10.78
N VAL A 305 12.97 2.36 -9.55
CA VAL A 305 14.02 1.75 -8.73
C VAL A 305 14.52 0.44 -9.34
N VAL A 306 13.67 -0.39 -9.95
CA VAL A 306 14.13 -1.57 -10.72
C VAL A 306 15.07 -1.17 -11.86
N LYS A 307 14.72 -0.12 -12.63
CA LYS A 307 15.54 0.39 -13.74
C LYS A 307 16.84 1.08 -13.28
N LEU A 308 16.93 1.51 -12.01
CA LEU A 308 18.15 2.02 -11.38
C LEU A 308 19.00 0.88 -10.79
N PHE A 309 18.39 -0.12 -10.16
CA PHE A 309 19.06 -1.27 -9.55
C PHE A 309 19.91 -2.04 -10.57
N ASP A 310 19.33 -2.36 -11.74
CA ASP A 310 20.02 -3.00 -12.87
C ASP A 310 21.28 -2.23 -13.33
N ARG A 311 21.39 -0.93 -13.02
CA ARG A 311 22.44 -0.01 -13.50
C ARG A 311 23.39 0.50 -12.41
N SER A 312 23.12 0.19 -11.15
CA SER A 312 23.90 0.68 -10.00
C SER A 312 24.90 -0.37 -9.53
N LYS A 313 26.06 0.10 -9.07
CA LYS A 313 26.98 -0.63 -8.20
C LYS A 313 26.77 -0.27 -6.72
N SER A 314 26.22 0.89 -6.40
CA SER A 314 25.92 1.24 -5.01
C SER A 314 24.64 2.07 -4.84
N ILE A 315 23.87 1.78 -3.79
CA ILE A 315 22.55 2.38 -3.53
C ILE A 315 22.42 2.67 -2.04
N ALA A 316 22.07 3.91 -1.68
CA ALA A 316 21.69 4.26 -0.31
C ALA A 316 20.17 4.26 -0.12
N VAL A 317 19.67 3.58 0.92
CA VAL A 317 18.28 3.66 1.40
C VAL A 317 18.24 4.55 2.64
N ILE A 318 17.53 5.67 2.56
CA ILE A 318 17.42 6.66 3.64
C ILE A 318 16.13 6.39 4.42
N GLY A 319 16.27 6.04 5.69
CA GLY A 319 15.18 5.71 6.61
C GLY A 319 15.27 4.29 7.19
N GLY A 320 15.19 4.19 8.52
CA GLY A 320 15.30 2.94 9.28
C GLY A 320 13.96 2.27 9.62
N GLY A 321 12.83 2.83 9.21
CA GLY A 321 11.50 2.24 9.44
C GLY A 321 11.20 1.06 8.52
N PHE A 322 10.08 0.36 8.77
CA PHE A 322 9.70 -0.89 8.08
C PHE A 322 9.92 -0.86 6.57
N LEU A 323 9.35 0.12 5.84
CA LEU A 323 9.52 0.25 4.39
C LEU A 323 11.00 0.38 3.96
N GLY A 324 11.82 1.08 4.73
CA GLY A 324 13.25 1.22 4.44
C GLY A 324 14.01 -0.09 4.65
N SER A 325 13.69 -0.83 5.71
CA SER A 325 14.28 -2.15 5.98
C SER A 325 13.83 -3.22 4.99
N GLU A 326 12.54 -3.25 4.64
CA GLU A 326 12.01 -4.12 3.58
C GLU A 326 12.77 -3.89 2.27
N LEU A 327 12.92 -2.63 1.84
CA LEU A 327 13.67 -2.28 0.65
C LEU A 327 15.16 -2.63 0.76
N ALA A 328 15.79 -2.44 1.91
CA ALA A 328 17.19 -2.80 2.11
C ALA A 328 17.42 -4.31 1.94
N CYS A 329 16.63 -5.14 2.61
CA CYS A 329 16.67 -6.61 2.46
C CYS A 329 16.32 -7.05 1.04
N ALA A 330 15.29 -6.46 0.42
CA ALA A 330 14.82 -6.79 -0.92
C ALA A 330 15.85 -6.45 -2.01
N LEU A 331 16.56 -5.33 -1.89
CA LEU A 331 17.62 -4.93 -2.81
C LEU A 331 18.86 -5.84 -2.66
N ALA A 332 19.24 -6.16 -1.42
CA ALA A 332 20.38 -7.04 -1.16
C ALA A 332 20.13 -8.47 -1.67
N ARG A 333 18.99 -9.09 -1.33
CA ARG A 333 18.63 -10.44 -1.83
C ARG A 333 18.45 -10.52 -3.34
N LYS A 334 18.06 -9.43 -4.00
CA LYS A 334 17.98 -9.38 -5.47
C LYS A 334 19.37 -9.37 -6.11
N ASP A 335 20.40 -8.92 -5.40
CA ASP A 335 21.79 -8.97 -5.84
C ASP A 335 22.48 -10.28 -5.44
N LYS A 336 22.06 -11.38 -6.08
CA LYS A 336 22.47 -12.77 -5.74
C LYS A 336 23.97 -13.05 -5.64
N ASN A 337 24.81 -12.18 -6.20
CA ASN A 337 26.27 -12.31 -6.20
C ASN A 337 26.97 -11.40 -5.17
N ALA A 338 26.25 -10.53 -4.46
CA ALA A 338 26.79 -9.46 -3.60
C ALA A 338 27.85 -8.57 -4.31
N GLU A 339 27.57 -8.20 -5.56
CA GLU A 339 28.38 -7.29 -6.38
C GLU A 339 28.04 -5.81 -6.13
N LYS A 340 26.90 -5.51 -5.48
CA LYS A 340 26.40 -4.16 -5.20
C LYS A 340 26.52 -3.79 -3.73
N GLU A 341 26.99 -2.58 -3.45
CA GLU A 341 26.95 -2.02 -2.10
C GLU A 341 25.55 -1.44 -1.81
N ILE A 342 24.76 -2.14 -1.00
CA ILE A 342 23.50 -1.64 -0.45
C ILE A 342 23.78 -1.03 0.93
N VAL A 343 23.46 0.24 1.13
CA VAL A 343 23.73 0.99 2.36
C VAL A 343 22.41 1.50 2.94
N GLN A 344 22.11 1.27 4.21
CA GLN A 344 20.93 1.86 4.87
C GLN A 344 21.37 2.95 5.84
N VAL A 345 20.74 4.13 5.82
CA VAL A 345 21.19 5.31 6.58
C VAL A 345 20.02 5.92 7.35
N PHE A 346 20.15 6.04 8.68
CA PHE A 346 19.10 6.61 9.54
C PHE A 346 19.59 7.11 10.91
N ARG A 347 18.73 7.92 11.57
CA ARG A 347 19.03 8.70 12.78
C ARG A 347 18.87 7.91 14.08
N GLU A 348 18.03 6.88 14.03
CA GLU A 348 17.75 5.96 15.12
C GLU A 348 18.98 5.10 15.45
N SER A 349 19.05 4.55 16.66
CA SER A 349 20.15 3.68 17.08
C SER A 349 20.11 2.30 16.41
N GLY A 350 18.92 1.83 16.01
CA GLY A 350 18.68 0.58 15.30
C GLY A 350 17.43 0.64 14.41
N ASN A 351 17.18 -0.45 13.68
CA ASN A 351 16.08 -0.55 12.72
C ASN A 351 14.72 -0.53 13.44
N MET A 352 13.76 0.21 12.88
CA MET A 352 12.46 0.52 13.47
C MET A 352 12.51 1.08 14.91
N GLY A 353 13.63 1.67 15.36
CA GLY A 353 13.83 2.21 16.73
C GLY A 353 12.98 3.43 17.14
N LYS A 354 11.88 3.71 16.45
CA LYS A 354 10.75 4.55 16.93
C LYS A 354 9.55 3.71 17.41
N VAL A 355 9.48 2.46 16.98
CA VAL A 355 8.41 1.50 17.25
C VAL A 355 8.95 0.42 18.17
N LEU A 356 10.03 -0.25 17.76
CA LEU A 356 10.63 -1.36 18.50
C LEU A 356 11.51 -0.83 19.66
N PRO A 357 11.45 -1.44 20.86
CA PRO A 357 12.42 -1.21 21.91
C PRO A 357 13.80 -1.78 21.53
N GLU A 358 14.82 -1.33 22.24
CA GLU A 358 16.24 -1.46 21.87
C GLU A 358 16.67 -2.87 21.45
N TYR A 359 16.39 -3.90 22.25
CA TYR A 359 16.76 -5.30 21.96
C TYR A 359 16.33 -5.75 20.55
N LEU A 360 15.03 -5.63 20.24
CA LEU A 360 14.51 -6.09 18.95
C LEU A 360 14.89 -5.12 17.81
N SER A 361 15.11 -3.85 18.10
CA SER A 361 15.63 -2.87 17.14
C SER A 361 17.06 -3.22 16.69
N PHE A 362 17.93 -3.61 17.63
CA PHE A 362 19.29 -4.07 17.34
C PHE A 362 19.31 -5.44 16.67
N TRP A 363 18.54 -6.41 17.17
CA TRP A 363 18.38 -7.72 16.49
C TRP A 363 17.94 -7.55 15.03
N THR A 364 17.05 -6.58 14.75
CA THR A 364 16.63 -6.28 13.37
C THR A 364 17.75 -5.62 12.56
N THR A 365 18.59 -4.77 13.16
CA THR A 365 19.79 -4.23 12.50
C THR A 365 20.80 -5.31 12.17
N ASP A 366 21.03 -6.26 13.07
CA ASP A 366 21.93 -7.39 12.82
C ASP A 366 21.36 -8.31 11.73
N LYS A 367 20.04 -8.57 11.74
CA LYS A 367 19.37 -9.30 10.65
C LYS A 367 19.47 -8.59 9.30
N VAL A 368 19.24 -7.28 9.23
CA VAL A 368 19.40 -6.49 7.99
C VAL A 368 20.87 -6.51 7.52
N THR A 369 21.83 -6.42 8.46
CA THR A 369 23.27 -6.50 8.16
C THR A 369 23.66 -7.88 7.64
N ALA A 370 23.06 -8.96 8.17
CA ALA A 370 23.27 -10.33 7.72
C ALA A 370 22.71 -10.62 6.30
N GLU A 371 21.84 -9.77 5.76
CA GLU A 371 21.46 -9.79 4.33
C GLU A 371 22.55 -9.19 3.41
N GLY A 372 23.65 -8.66 3.96
CA GLY A 372 24.71 -7.97 3.23
C GLY A 372 24.58 -6.45 3.17
N VAL A 373 23.66 -5.86 3.94
CA VAL A 373 23.44 -4.40 3.96
C VAL A 373 24.45 -3.70 4.88
N ASN A 374 25.11 -2.67 4.37
CA ASN A 374 25.96 -1.75 5.13
C ASN A 374 25.08 -0.77 5.93
N VAL A 375 24.67 -1.13 7.15
CA VAL A 375 23.79 -0.28 7.98
C VAL A 375 24.60 0.84 8.68
N LYS A 376 24.06 2.07 8.63
CA LYS A 376 24.59 3.29 9.26
C LYS A 376 23.50 3.91 10.15
N THR A 377 23.62 3.67 11.45
CA THR A 377 22.72 4.17 12.51
C THR A 377 23.23 5.48 13.09
N ASN A 378 22.39 6.19 13.86
CA ASN A 378 22.72 7.47 14.53
C ASN A 378 23.16 8.63 13.60
N VAL A 379 22.92 8.54 12.29
CA VAL A 379 23.41 9.51 11.28
C VAL A 379 22.31 10.09 10.40
N GLU A 380 22.55 11.27 9.85
CA GLU A 380 21.69 11.87 8.82
C GLU A 380 22.47 12.58 7.72
N VAL A 381 21.91 12.56 6.51
CA VAL A 381 22.42 13.28 5.34
C VAL A 381 22.16 14.77 5.51
N ILE A 382 23.21 15.56 5.73
CA ILE A 382 23.14 17.02 5.88
C ILE A 382 23.36 17.76 4.55
N SER A 383 23.99 17.13 3.56
CA SER A 383 24.07 17.65 2.19
C SER A 383 24.29 16.54 1.15
N VAL A 384 23.88 16.82 -0.09
CA VAL A 384 24.11 15.97 -1.28
C VAL A 384 24.63 16.82 -2.43
N ARG A 385 25.63 16.30 -3.15
CA ARG A 385 26.19 16.87 -4.39
C ARG A 385 26.41 15.77 -5.43
N SER A 386 26.26 16.04 -6.73
CA SER A 386 26.81 15.17 -7.77
C SER A 386 28.34 15.34 -7.86
N LYS A 387 29.06 14.25 -8.09
CA LYS A 387 30.49 14.23 -8.47
C LYS A 387 30.76 12.97 -9.30
N ASP A 388 31.48 13.09 -10.40
CA ASP A 388 31.95 11.97 -11.24
C ASP A 388 30.85 10.96 -11.64
N ARG A 389 29.61 11.45 -11.79
CA ARG A 389 28.40 10.63 -12.07
C ARG A 389 28.00 9.70 -10.92
N GLN A 390 28.23 10.13 -9.68
CA GLN A 390 27.74 9.55 -8.43
C GLN A 390 27.23 10.65 -7.49
N LEU A 391 26.46 10.29 -6.47
CA LEU A 391 26.01 11.18 -5.40
C LEU A 391 26.95 11.06 -4.21
N VAL A 392 27.54 12.18 -3.79
CA VAL A 392 28.30 12.26 -2.53
C VAL A 392 27.41 12.87 -1.46
N LEU A 393 26.99 12.03 -0.53
CA LEU A 393 26.24 12.38 0.68
C LEU A 393 27.25 12.76 1.76
N THR A 394 27.05 13.90 2.42
CA THR A 394 27.81 14.28 3.62
C THR A 394 26.91 14.08 4.84
N LEU A 395 27.42 13.40 5.86
CA LEU A 395 26.66 13.06 7.06
C LEU A 395 26.95 14.03 8.22
N ASN A 396 26.07 14.04 9.22
CA ASN A 396 26.17 14.86 10.44
C ASN A 396 27.46 14.63 11.25
N ASP A 397 28.03 13.42 11.21
CA ASP A 397 29.33 13.07 11.81
C ASP A 397 30.55 13.59 11.01
N LYS A 398 30.32 14.27 9.87
CA LYS A 398 31.29 14.76 8.87
C LYS A 398 31.86 13.68 7.96
N SER A 399 31.44 12.42 8.07
CA SER A 399 31.78 11.38 7.11
C SER A 399 31.09 11.63 5.76
N THR A 400 31.53 10.92 4.71
CA THR A 400 30.93 11.00 3.38
C THR A 400 30.67 9.62 2.80
N LEU A 401 29.47 9.42 2.27
CA LEU A 401 29.03 8.22 1.57
C LEU A 401 28.83 8.53 0.09
N THR A 402 29.47 7.77 -0.80
CA THR A 402 29.38 7.96 -2.26
C THR A 402 28.60 6.81 -2.87
N VAL A 403 27.44 7.09 -3.48
CA VAL A 403 26.55 6.08 -4.07
C VAL A 403 26.05 6.48 -5.46
N ASP A 404 25.73 5.51 -6.32
CA ASP A 404 25.17 5.83 -7.65
C ASP A 404 23.76 6.42 -7.55
N ASN A 405 22.93 5.90 -6.63
CA ASN A 405 21.52 6.28 -6.47
C ASN A 405 21.08 6.29 -5.01
N VAL A 406 19.98 7.00 -4.73
CA VAL A 406 19.40 7.15 -3.39
C VAL A 406 17.91 6.86 -3.43
N ILE A 407 17.41 6.05 -2.48
CA ILE A 407 16.01 5.75 -2.27
C ILE A 407 15.59 6.32 -0.91
N ILE A 408 14.48 7.07 -0.85
CA ILE A 408 14.00 7.74 0.36
C ILE A 408 12.71 7.07 0.84
N ALA A 409 12.77 6.54 2.08
CA ALA A 409 11.71 5.80 2.76
C ALA A 409 11.42 6.36 4.18
N VAL A 410 11.55 7.68 4.38
CA VAL A 410 11.41 8.37 5.68
C VAL A 410 9.96 8.62 6.13
N GLY A 411 9.04 7.72 5.76
CA GLY A 411 7.61 7.85 6.03
C GLY A 411 6.85 8.77 5.07
N VAL A 412 5.58 9.04 5.40
CA VAL A 412 4.62 9.73 4.53
C VAL A 412 3.82 10.77 5.32
N GLU A 413 3.08 11.62 4.60
CA GLU A 413 2.16 12.62 5.15
C GLU A 413 0.79 12.50 4.45
N PRO A 414 -0.34 12.69 5.15
CA PRO A 414 -1.66 12.52 4.55
C PRO A 414 -1.90 13.49 3.40
N ASN A 415 -2.57 13.02 2.34
CA ASN A 415 -2.83 13.77 1.13
C ASN A 415 -4.08 14.65 1.29
N THR A 416 -3.90 15.74 2.04
CA THR A 416 -4.92 16.74 2.38
C THR A 416 -5.03 17.88 1.36
N ASP A 417 -4.49 17.71 0.14
CA ASP A 417 -4.43 18.73 -0.92
C ASP A 417 -5.79 19.39 -1.28
N LEU A 418 -6.92 18.71 -1.02
CA LEU A 418 -8.27 19.25 -1.26
C LEU A 418 -8.77 20.15 -0.11
N ALA A 419 -8.23 20.03 1.10
CA ALA A 419 -8.82 20.57 2.33
C ALA A 419 -9.11 22.06 2.26
N GLY A 420 -8.07 22.89 2.06
CA GLY A 420 -8.19 24.35 2.04
C GLY A 420 -8.99 24.91 0.85
N LYS A 421 -9.18 24.14 -0.22
CA LYS A 421 -10.00 24.53 -1.38
C LYS A 421 -11.46 24.10 -1.26
N SER A 422 -11.77 23.23 -0.30
CA SER A 422 -13.06 22.54 -0.16
C SER A 422 -13.67 22.70 1.23
N GLU A 423 -13.07 23.56 2.06
CA GLU A 423 -13.49 23.88 3.43
C GLU A 423 -13.69 22.63 4.31
N LEU A 424 -12.75 21.69 4.19
CA LEU A 424 -12.68 20.47 4.98
C LEU A 424 -11.66 20.63 6.11
N GLU A 425 -12.04 20.13 7.29
CA GLU A 425 -11.24 20.20 8.50
C GLU A 425 -10.14 19.13 8.50
N VAL A 426 -8.94 19.50 8.97
CA VAL A 426 -7.75 18.65 9.03
C VAL A 426 -7.15 18.77 10.42
N ASP A 427 -6.75 17.64 10.99
CA ASP A 427 -6.10 17.60 12.29
C ASP A 427 -4.73 18.31 12.25
N PRO A 428 -4.45 19.29 13.12
CA PRO A 428 -3.23 20.09 13.06
C PRO A 428 -1.97 19.35 13.56
N GLU A 429 -2.11 18.26 14.33
CA GLU A 429 -1.00 17.55 14.95
C GLU A 429 -0.79 16.16 14.33
N LEU A 430 -1.88 15.40 14.16
CA LEU A 430 -1.87 14.05 13.57
C LEU A 430 -1.90 14.08 12.04
N GLY A 431 -2.37 15.19 11.47
CA GLY A 431 -2.70 15.33 10.06
C GLY A 431 -3.93 14.52 9.63
N GLY A 432 -4.36 14.72 8.39
CA GLY A 432 -5.49 14.01 7.80
C GLY A 432 -6.83 14.67 8.14
N TYR A 433 -7.83 14.40 7.31
CA TYR A 433 -9.14 15.03 7.46
C TYR A 433 -9.88 14.46 8.67
N LEU A 434 -10.50 15.33 9.46
CA LEU A 434 -11.29 14.92 10.61
C LEU A 434 -12.65 14.34 10.19
N VAL A 435 -12.99 13.18 10.73
CA VAL A 435 -14.29 12.49 10.50
C VAL A 435 -15.01 12.16 11.80
N ASN A 436 -16.33 11.96 11.74
CA ASN A 436 -17.12 11.38 12.83
C ASN A 436 -16.94 9.84 12.91
N SER A 437 -17.65 9.21 13.84
CA SER A 437 -17.64 7.74 14.02
C SER A 437 -18.09 6.96 12.79
N GLU A 438 -18.95 7.51 11.92
CA GLU A 438 -19.41 6.89 10.67
C GLU A 438 -18.46 7.15 9.48
N LEU A 439 -17.27 7.71 9.72
CA LEU A 439 -16.29 8.14 8.73
C LEU A 439 -16.76 9.31 7.83
N GLN A 440 -17.75 10.08 8.27
CA GLN A 440 -18.24 11.26 7.55
C GLN A 440 -17.43 12.51 7.93
N ALA A 441 -17.06 13.31 6.93
CA ALA A 441 -16.67 14.70 7.11
C ALA A 441 -17.87 15.66 6.92
N ARG A 442 -18.84 15.30 6.07
CA ARG A 442 -20.15 15.96 5.87
C ARG A 442 -21.21 14.90 5.48
N SER A 443 -22.50 15.24 5.47
CA SER A 443 -23.63 14.29 5.28
C SER A 443 -23.65 13.49 3.97
N SER A 444 -22.97 13.97 2.92
CA SER A 444 -22.76 13.26 1.65
C SER A 444 -21.28 12.94 1.36
N LEU A 445 -20.36 13.17 2.32
CA LEU A 445 -18.91 13.09 2.10
C LEU A 445 -18.21 12.30 3.22
N TYR A 446 -17.64 11.15 2.83
CA TYR A 446 -16.92 10.21 3.71
C TYR A 446 -15.43 10.24 3.41
N ILE A 447 -14.58 9.81 4.36
CA ILE A 447 -13.11 9.77 4.18
C ILE A 447 -12.54 8.50 4.81
N ALA A 448 -11.65 7.80 4.09
CA ALA A 448 -11.10 6.50 4.50
C ALA A 448 -9.62 6.32 4.10
N GLY A 449 -8.94 5.31 4.68
CA GLY A 449 -7.51 5.07 4.48
C GLY A 449 -6.60 6.16 5.07
N ASP A 450 -5.34 6.23 4.63
CA ASP A 450 -4.27 7.02 5.26
C ASP A 450 -4.55 8.53 5.40
N CYS A 451 -5.52 9.06 4.64
CA CYS A 451 -5.94 10.46 4.69
C CYS A 451 -6.95 10.79 5.80
N SER A 452 -7.54 9.80 6.49
CA SER A 452 -8.54 10.03 7.54
C SER A 452 -7.92 10.08 8.95
N CYS A 453 -8.22 11.16 9.70
CA CYS A 453 -8.05 11.21 11.15
C CYS A 453 -9.38 10.81 11.79
N PHE A 454 -9.50 9.53 12.18
CA PHE A 454 -10.70 8.96 12.77
C PHE A 454 -10.65 9.00 14.30
N TYR A 455 -11.76 8.63 14.94
CA TYR A 455 -11.82 8.47 16.40
C TYR A 455 -11.84 6.97 16.72
N ASP A 456 -10.76 6.50 17.31
CA ASP A 456 -10.61 5.14 17.84
C ASP A 456 -11.32 5.06 19.20
N PRO A 457 -12.32 4.18 19.39
CA PRO A 457 -13.08 4.12 20.64
C PRO A 457 -12.27 3.76 21.89
N LEU A 458 -11.06 3.20 21.73
CA LEU A 458 -10.15 2.87 22.84
C LEU A 458 -9.00 3.88 22.96
N LEU A 459 -8.51 4.40 21.83
CA LEU A 459 -7.23 5.13 21.76
C LEU A 459 -7.38 6.62 21.37
N GLY A 460 -8.60 7.11 21.12
CA GLY A 460 -8.89 8.51 20.84
C GLY A 460 -8.68 8.93 19.37
N ARG A 461 -8.39 10.22 19.13
CA ARG A 461 -8.10 10.69 17.76
C ARG A 461 -6.80 10.07 17.26
N ARG A 462 -6.83 9.48 16.06
CA ARG A 462 -5.64 8.91 15.41
C ARG A 462 -5.75 8.87 13.89
N ARG A 463 -4.59 8.77 13.26
CA ARG A 463 -4.40 8.47 11.84
C ARG A 463 -3.38 7.34 11.73
N ILE A 464 -3.60 6.37 10.84
CA ILE A 464 -2.70 5.22 10.64
C ILE A 464 -2.54 4.88 9.16
N GLU A 465 -1.43 4.20 8.84
CA GLU A 465 -0.96 3.92 7.47
C GLU A 465 -1.06 2.42 7.14
N HIS A 466 -2.09 1.75 7.68
CA HIS A 466 -2.26 0.31 7.58
C HIS A 466 -3.11 -0.06 6.36
N HIS A 467 -2.75 -1.15 5.67
CA HIS A 467 -3.57 -1.71 4.59
C HIS A 467 -4.91 -2.23 5.11
N ASP A 468 -4.92 -2.95 6.24
CA ASP A 468 -6.11 -3.37 6.98
C ASP A 468 -7.06 -2.19 7.28
N HIS A 469 -6.51 -1.09 7.82
CA HIS A 469 -7.29 0.13 8.04
C HIS A 469 -7.94 0.62 6.74
N ALA A 470 -7.20 0.70 5.64
CA ALA A 470 -7.74 1.12 4.35
C ALA A 470 -8.83 0.16 3.82
N VAL A 471 -8.68 -1.16 4.00
CA VAL A 471 -9.72 -2.13 3.65
C VAL A 471 -10.99 -1.91 4.48
N VAL A 472 -10.88 -1.90 5.80
CA VAL A 472 -12.04 -1.90 6.69
C VAL A 472 -12.71 -0.52 6.74
N SER A 473 -11.95 0.58 6.73
CA SER A 473 -12.51 1.94 6.66
C SER A 473 -13.15 2.22 5.29
N GLY A 474 -12.53 1.75 4.19
CA GLY A 474 -13.10 1.84 2.85
C GLY A 474 -14.42 1.07 2.73
N ARG A 475 -14.42 -0.19 3.18
CA ARG A 475 -15.64 -1.03 3.25
C ARG A 475 -16.74 -0.35 4.06
N LEU A 476 -16.44 0.11 5.28
CA LEU A 476 -17.41 0.79 6.14
C LEU A 476 -17.96 2.08 5.50
N ALA A 477 -17.11 2.89 4.87
CA ALA A 477 -17.56 4.08 4.17
C ALA A 477 -18.53 3.72 3.03
N GLY A 478 -18.27 2.65 2.26
CA GLY A 478 -19.19 2.16 1.23
C GLY A 478 -20.52 1.64 1.79
N GLU A 479 -20.50 0.91 2.90
CA GLU A 479 -21.71 0.50 3.64
C GLU A 479 -22.50 1.72 4.14
N ASN A 480 -21.83 2.73 4.70
CA ASN A 480 -22.49 3.93 5.21
C ASN A 480 -22.98 4.86 4.09
N MET A 481 -22.32 4.87 2.93
CA MET A 481 -22.78 5.56 1.71
C MET A 481 -24.07 4.95 1.16
N THR A 482 -24.26 3.64 1.33
CA THR A 482 -25.50 2.89 1.00
C THR A 482 -26.50 2.82 2.17
N GLY A 483 -26.26 3.55 3.26
CA GLY A 483 -27.24 3.79 4.34
C GLY A 483 -27.08 2.95 5.61
N ALA A 484 -25.99 2.22 5.79
CA ALA A 484 -25.82 1.31 6.94
C ALA A 484 -25.68 2.00 8.32
N ALA A 485 -25.26 3.27 8.38
CA ALA A 485 -25.10 4.07 9.60
C ALA A 485 -24.32 3.37 10.75
N LYS A 486 -23.20 2.73 10.42
CA LYS A 486 -22.36 1.95 11.35
C LYS A 486 -21.12 2.73 11.80
N PRO A 487 -20.72 2.66 13.10
CA PRO A 487 -19.50 3.27 13.61
C PRO A 487 -18.23 2.47 13.32
N TYR A 488 -17.09 3.15 13.15
CA TYR A 488 -15.77 2.54 12.97
C TYR A 488 -15.15 2.08 14.29
N ASN A 489 -15.52 0.86 14.71
CA ASN A 489 -15.03 0.23 15.93
C ASN A 489 -13.86 -0.75 15.69
N HIS A 490 -13.20 -0.70 14.54
CA HIS A 490 -12.17 -1.69 14.15
C HIS A 490 -10.80 -1.35 14.73
N GLN A 491 -10.24 -2.28 15.50
CA GLN A 491 -8.85 -2.21 15.97
C GLN A 491 -7.91 -2.74 14.89
N SER A 492 -7.31 -1.81 14.16
CA SER A 492 -6.56 -2.12 12.94
C SER A 492 -5.12 -2.58 13.22
N MET A 493 -4.71 -3.63 12.52
CA MET A 493 -3.36 -4.19 12.55
C MET A 493 -2.46 -3.67 11.42
N PHE A 494 -1.17 -3.75 11.64
CA PHE A 494 -0.09 -3.56 10.68
C PHE A 494 0.72 -4.86 10.53
N TRP A 495 1.39 -5.06 9.39
CA TRP A 495 2.42 -6.09 9.26
C TRP A 495 3.58 -5.67 8.35
N SER A 496 4.73 -6.32 8.52
CA SER A 496 5.93 -6.14 7.71
C SER A 496 6.71 -7.47 7.64
N ASP A 497 7.21 -7.81 6.45
CA ASP A 497 7.99 -9.02 6.19
C ASP A 497 9.37 -8.62 5.66
N LEU A 498 10.45 -8.96 6.38
CA LEU A 498 11.83 -8.77 5.91
C LEU A 498 12.26 -9.98 5.06
N GLY A 499 11.47 -10.24 4.01
CA GLY A 499 11.52 -11.48 3.24
C GLY A 499 10.77 -12.64 3.91
N PRO A 500 10.92 -13.88 3.41
CA PRO A 500 10.17 -15.06 3.85
C PRO A 500 10.45 -15.51 5.29
N ASP A 501 11.53 -15.05 5.93
CA ASP A 501 12.08 -15.64 7.15
C ASP A 501 11.72 -14.87 8.44
N VAL A 502 11.36 -13.58 8.34
CA VAL A 502 11.15 -12.69 9.48
C VAL A 502 9.93 -11.81 9.26
N GLY A 503 8.96 -11.89 10.17
CA GLY A 503 7.72 -11.13 10.12
C GLY A 503 7.38 -10.42 11.42
N TYR A 504 6.84 -9.21 11.28
CA TYR A 504 6.30 -8.41 12.37
C TYR A 504 4.83 -8.13 12.14
N GLU A 505 4.05 -8.13 13.21
CA GLU A 505 2.68 -7.59 13.24
C GLU A 505 2.54 -6.61 14.40
N ALA A 506 1.70 -5.60 14.26
CA ALA A 506 1.53 -4.57 15.28
C ALA A 506 0.09 -4.07 15.37
N ILE A 507 -0.33 -3.67 16.57
CA ILE A 507 -1.68 -3.16 16.84
C ILE A 507 -1.69 -2.20 18.04
N GLY A 508 -2.62 -1.25 18.06
CA GLY A 508 -2.73 -0.24 19.13
C GLY A 508 -1.74 0.92 18.95
N ILE A 509 -1.19 1.45 20.04
CA ILE A 509 -0.14 2.49 20.08
C ILE A 509 1.21 1.80 20.33
N VAL A 510 2.06 1.74 19.31
CA VAL A 510 3.36 1.07 19.34
C VAL A 510 4.49 2.09 19.16
N ASP A 511 4.84 2.76 20.26
CA ASP A 511 5.88 3.79 20.33
C ASP A 511 6.95 3.38 21.33
N SER A 512 8.21 3.34 20.88
CA SER A 512 9.38 2.92 21.67
C SER A 512 9.68 3.79 22.91
N SER A 513 9.08 4.99 23.01
CA SER A 513 9.21 5.87 24.18
C SER A 513 8.25 5.49 25.33
N LEU A 514 7.29 4.60 25.10
CA LEU A 514 6.43 4.05 26.14
C LEU A 514 7.16 2.97 26.95
N PRO A 515 6.85 2.79 28.24
CA PRO A 515 7.24 1.60 28.98
C PRO A 515 6.79 0.34 28.24
N THR A 516 7.72 -0.60 28.04
CA THR A 516 7.48 -1.85 27.31
C THR A 516 7.89 -3.06 28.12
N VAL A 517 7.18 -4.18 27.90
CA VAL A 517 7.57 -5.50 28.43
C VAL A 517 7.65 -6.47 27.26
N GLY A 518 8.87 -6.92 26.97
CA GLY A 518 9.15 -7.94 25.96
C GLY A 518 9.21 -9.34 26.59
N VAL A 519 8.56 -10.31 25.96
CA VAL A 519 8.63 -11.74 26.31
C VAL A 519 9.02 -12.51 25.05
N PHE A 520 10.15 -13.21 25.11
CA PHE A 520 10.83 -13.79 23.94
C PHE A 520 11.08 -15.29 24.10
N ALA A 521 11.23 -15.99 22.98
CA ALA A 521 11.55 -17.41 22.91
C ALA A 521 12.29 -17.77 21.62
N LYS A 522 12.82 -18.99 21.57
CA LYS A 522 13.36 -19.60 20.34
C LYS A 522 12.24 -19.78 19.31
N ALA A 523 12.54 -19.55 18.03
CA ALA A 523 11.60 -19.82 16.94
C ALA A 523 11.58 -21.31 16.59
N THR A 524 10.41 -21.82 16.21
CA THR A 524 10.28 -23.11 15.51
C THR A 524 10.33 -22.89 14.00
N PHE A 525 10.48 -23.98 13.22
CA PHE A 525 10.42 -23.93 11.75
C PHE A 525 9.08 -23.43 11.17
N LYS A 526 8.05 -23.25 12.00
CA LYS A 526 6.73 -22.72 11.62
C LYS A 526 6.60 -21.21 11.85
N ASP A 527 7.54 -20.62 12.58
CA ASP A 527 7.47 -19.25 13.09
C ASP A 527 8.17 -18.27 12.13
N ASN A 528 7.81 -18.32 10.84
CA ASN A 528 8.27 -17.42 9.78
C ASN A 528 7.16 -17.08 8.75
N PRO A 529 7.24 -15.93 8.05
CA PRO A 529 6.28 -15.54 7.00
C PRO A 529 5.98 -16.62 5.96
N GLN A 530 6.98 -17.37 5.48
CA GLN A 530 6.77 -18.42 4.49
C GLN A 530 5.87 -19.55 5.01
N ALA A 531 6.08 -20.02 6.24
CA ALA A 531 5.25 -21.04 6.85
C ALA A 531 3.81 -20.53 7.10
N ALA A 532 3.63 -19.25 7.43
CA ALA A 532 2.31 -18.63 7.54
C ALA A 532 1.57 -18.62 6.18
N VAL A 533 2.20 -18.07 5.13
CA VAL A 533 1.62 -18.02 3.77
C VAL A 533 1.37 -19.42 3.20
N THR A 534 2.26 -20.38 3.46
CA THR A 534 2.09 -21.78 3.01
C THR A 534 0.87 -22.46 3.67
N LYS A 535 0.48 -22.02 4.86
CA LYS A 535 -0.71 -22.51 5.58
C LYS A 535 -2.02 -21.86 5.09
N THR A 536 -1.98 -20.68 4.48
CA THR A 536 -3.18 -19.87 4.15
C THR A 536 -3.38 -19.55 2.65
N ASP A 537 -2.37 -19.75 1.81
CA ASP A 537 -2.29 -19.32 0.39
C ASP A 537 -2.59 -17.83 0.14
N GLU A 538 -2.27 -17.00 1.13
CA GLU A 538 -2.53 -15.56 1.16
C GLU A 538 -1.35 -14.86 1.84
N CYS A 539 -0.81 -13.79 1.25
CA CYS A 539 0.26 -12.96 1.81
C CYS A 539 -0.24 -11.67 2.49
N ASP A 540 -1.48 -11.26 2.20
CA ASP A 540 -2.17 -10.14 2.83
C ASP A 540 -2.66 -10.59 4.21
N ARG A 541 -1.78 -10.43 5.21
CA ARG A 541 -2.01 -10.90 6.59
C ARG A 541 -3.28 -10.36 7.23
N SER A 542 -3.78 -9.20 6.77
CA SER A 542 -5.05 -8.65 7.25
C SER A 542 -6.24 -9.59 7.06
N LYS A 543 -6.16 -10.49 6.08
CA LYS A 543 -7.15 -11.54 5.80
C LYS A 543 -6.85 -12.87 6.49
N MET A 544 -5.58 -13.18 6.79
CA MET A 544 -5.25 -14.33 7.65
C MET A 544 -5.84 -14.09 9.05
N GLU A 545 -5.62 -12.88 9.56
CA GLU A 545 -6.04 -12.40 10.88
C GLU A 545 -7.44 -11.77 10.84
N GLU A 546 -8.31 -12.26 9.94
CA GLU A 546 -9.67 -11.73 9.80
C GLU A 546 -10.44 -11.90 11.10
N VAL A 547 -11.03 -10.80 11.60
CA VAL A 547 -11.72 -10.77 12.88
C VAL A 547 -12.96 -11.67 12.82
N PRO A 548 -13.03 -12.80 13.56
CA PRO A 548 -14.25 -13.59 13.62
C PRO A 548 -15.39 -12.71 14.13
N LYS A 549 -16.61 -12.88 13.59
CA LYS A 549 -17.78 -12.08 14.01
C LYS A 549 -18.01 -12.15 15.52
N ASP A 550 -17.62 -13.26 16.14
CA ASP A 550 -17.68 -13.50 17.59
C ASP A 550 -16.64 -12.72 18.42
N CYS A 551 -15.60 -12.12 17.83
CA CYS A 551 -14.64 -11.28 18.57
C CYS A 551 -15.26 -9.96 19.09
N TYR A 552 -16.46 -9.61 18.60
CA TYR A 552 -17.28 -8.56 19.19
C TYR A 552 -17.97 -8.98 20.50
N LYS A 553 -18.22 -10.28 20.71
CA LYS A 553 -18.65 -10.82 22.01
C LYS A 553 -17.56 -10.63 23.06
N SER A 554 -17.90 -10.90 24.32
CA SER A 554 -16.90 -11.10 25.37
C SER A 554 -16.03 -12.33 25.07
N LEU A 555 -14.90 -12.44 25.78
CA LEU A 555 -14.17 -13.69 25.94
C LEU A 555 -15.14 -14.86 26.21
N THR A 556 -14.85 -16.05 25.68
CA THR A 556 -15.59 -17.26 26.08
C THR A 556 -15.40 -17.48 27.58
N GLU A 557 -16.32 -18.16 28.27
CA GLU A 557 -16.15 -18.39 29.73
C GLU A 557 -14.84 -19.12 30.05
N GLN A 558 -14.37 -19.98 29.14
CA GLN A 558 -13.09 -20.66 29.23
C GLN A 558 -11.89 -19.69 29.07
N GLN A 559 -11.86 -18.86 28.03
CA GLN A 559 -10.80 -17.84 27.86
C GLN A 559 -10.83 -16.79 28.98
N ALA A 560 -12.03 -16.44 29.48
CA ALA A 560 -12.20 -15.54 30.61
C ALA A 560 -11.75 -16.18 31.93
N ALA A 561 -11.94 -17.48 32.12
CA ALA A 561 -11.42 -18.23 33.27
C ALA A 561 -9.89 -18.36 33.19
N GLU A 562 -9.34 -18.73 32.04
CA GLU A 562 -7.89 -18.75 31.78
C GLU A 562 -7.26 -17.40 32.08
N LEU A 563 -7.81 -16.29 31.55
CA LEU A 563 -7.37 -14.93 31.88
C LEU A 563 -7.55 -14.52 33.35
N ARG A 564 -8.48 -15.14 34.10
CA ARG A 564 -8.68 -14.89 35.55
C ARG A 564 -7.70 -15.69 36.41
N GLU A 565 -7.33 -16.90 36.00
CA GLU A 565 -6.29 -17.70 36.68
C GLU A 565 -4.87 -17.21 36.31
N ILE A 566 -4.65 -16.76 35.07
CA ILE A 566 -3.44 -16.05 34.63
C ILE A 566 -3.17 -14.81 35.49
N ARG A 567 -4.20 -14.04 35.87
CA ARG A 567 -4.08 -12.91 36.81
C ARG A 567 -3.67 -13.33 38.23
N ARG A 568 -3.82 -14.61 38.59
CA ARG A 568 -3.49 -15.17 39.92
C ARG A 568 -2.15 -15.92 39.92
N ALA A 569 -1.57 -16.17 38.74
CA ALA A 569 -0.39 -17.01 38.59
C ALA A 569 0.92 -16.22 38.73
N GLN A 570 1.69 -16.55 39.78
CA GLN A 570 3.06 -16.05 39.94
C GLN A 570 4.05 -17.03 39.29
N SER A 571 4.71 -16.57 38.22
CA SER A 571 5.86 -17.26 37.59
C SER A 571 7.12 -16.45 37.79
N LYS A 572 8.27 -17.13 37.85
CA LYS A 572 9.59 -16.49 37.88
C LYS A 572 10.17 -16.47 36.47
N PRO A 573 10.86 -15.39 36.05
CA PRO A 573 11.62 -15.37 34.80
C PRO A 573 12.75 -16.42 34.85
N ASN A 574 13.13 -16.95 33.69
CA ASN A 574 14.11 -18.04 33.57
C ASN A 574 15.49 -17.49 33.14
N GLU A 575 16.39 -17.28 34.11
CA GLU A 575 17.66 -16.56 33.96
C GLU A 575 18.80 -17.37 33.28
N LYS A 576 18.50 -18.41 32.49
CA LYS A 576 19.44 -19.53 32.25
C LYS A 576 19.69 -20.01 30.81
N GLU A 577 19.16 -19.34 29.78
CA GLU A 577 19.48 -19.68 28.39
C GLU A 577 20.14 -18.52 27.65
N GLY A 578 21.03 -18.84 26.69
CA GLY A 578 21.73 -17.87 25.87
C GLY A 578 20.82 -17.17 24.85
N GLU A 579 21.24 -15.97 24.42
CA GLU A 579 20.42 -14.93 23.80
C GLU A 579 20.01 -15.16 22.32
N ASP A 580 19.78 -16.42 21.93
CA ASP A 580 19.29 -16.81 20.61
C ASP A 580 17.75 -16.93 20.60
N PHE A 581 17.07 -15.79 20.74
CA PHE A 581 15.63 -15.70 20.53
C PHE A 581 15.31 -15.49 19.04
N GLY A 582 14.19 -16.06 18.59
CA GLY A 582 13.71 -15.94 17.21
C GLY A 582 12.25 -15.53 17.06
N LYS A 583 11.49 -15.48 18.16
CA LYS A 583 10.12 -14.97 18.23
C LYS A 583 9.85 -14.28 19.57
N GLY A 584 8.83 -13.44 19.62
CA GLY A 584 8.43 -12.77 20.86
C GLY A 584 7.30 -11.77 20.72
N ILE A 585 6.95 -11.17 21.85
CA ILE A 585 5.82 -10.24 22.01
C ILE A 585 6.28 -9.08 22.86
N ILE A 586 5.86 -7.88 22.47
CA ILE A 586 6.18 -6.65 23.18
C ILE A 586 4.86 -5.95 23.49
N PHE A 587 4.54 -5.85 24.78
CA PHE A 587 3.42 -5.08 25.30
C PHE A 587 3.86 -3.64 25.54
N TYR A 588 3.11 -2.68 25.01
CA TYR A 588 3.33 -1.24 25.18
C TYR A 588 2.33 -0.73 26.21
N LEU A 589 2.84 -0.08 27.26
CA LEU A 589 2.06 0.27 28.45
C LEU A 589 1.88 1.78 28.58
N LYS A 590 0.70 2.16 29.06
CA LYS A 590 0.42 3.50 29.55
C LYS A 590 -0.41 3.38 30.82
N ASP A 591 0.04 4.00 31.90
CA ASP A 591 -0.61 3.92 33.22
C ASP A 591 -0.87 2.45 33.68
N ASP A 592 0.08 1.55 33.37
CA ASP A 592 0.07 0.08 33.51
C ASP A 592 -0.98 -0.70 32.69
N ILE A 593 -1.68 -0.03 31.76
CA ILE A 593 -2.64 -0.64 30.84
C ILE A 593 -1.96 -0.89 29.49
N VAL A 594 -2.23 -2.04 28.85
CA VAL A 594 -1.73 -2.36 27.51
C VAL A 594 -2.45 -1.47 26.47
N VAL A 595 -1.70 -0.58 25.82
CA VAL A 595 -2.20 0.31 24.75
C VAL A 595 -1.71 -0.09 23.36
N GLY A 596 -0.69 -0.93 23.26
CA GLY A 596 -0.22 -1.51 22.00
C GLY A 596 0.48 -2.85 22.19
N ILE A 597 0.56 -3.63 21.10
CA ILE A 597 1.23 -4.92 21.04
C ILE A 597 2.00 -5.02 19.72
N VAL A 598 3.26 -5.45 19.77
CA VAL A 598 4.00 -5.97 18.62
C VAL A 598 4.17 -7.48 18.79
N LEU A 599 3.90 -8.23 17.72
CA LEU A 599 4.20 -9.64 17.55
C LEU A 599 5.40 -9.78 16.60
N TRP A 600 6.41 -10.52 17.01
CA TRP A 600 7.58 -10.85 16.17
C TRP A 600 7.63 -12.36 16.00
N ASN A 601 7.53 -12.81 14.75
CA ASN A 601 7.48 -14.24 14.40
C ASN A 601 6.39 -15.04 15.16
N VAL A 602 5.27 -14.37 15.52
CA VAL A 602 4.06 -14.97 16.11
C VAL A 602 2.86 -14.56 15.28
N PHE A 603 2.12 -15.54 14.75
CA PHE A 603 1.02 -15.34 13.80
C PHE A 603 -0.18 -16.22 14.14
N ASN A 604 -1.34 -15.95 13.52
CA ASN A 604 -2.64 -16.52 13.89
C ASN A 604 -3.05 -16.13 15.33
N ARG A 605 -2.70 -14.91 15.77
CA ARG A 605 -2.85 -14.43 17.17
C ARG A 605 -3.24 -12.95 17.29
N MET A 606 -3.49 -12.23 16.20
CA MET A 606 -3.97 -10.85 16.25
C MET A 606 -5.38 -10.75 16.86
N SER A 607 -6.18 -11.81 16.77
CA SER A 607 -7.44 -11.96 17.52
C SER A 607 -7.22 -11.87 19.04
N THR A 608 -6.21 -12.55 19.58
CA THR A 608 -5.80 -12.45 21.00
C THR A 608 -5.30 -11.05 21.33
N ALA A 609 -4.47 -10.45 20.47
CA ALA A 609 -3.96 -9.08 20.67
C ALA A 609 -5.10 -8.04 20.74
N ARG A 610 -6.10 -8.14 19.85
CA ARG A 610 -7.31 -7.32 19.86
C ARG A 610 -8.12 -7.49 21.16
N GLN A 611 -8.17 -8.69 21.73
CA GLN A 611 -8.86 -8.93 23.01
C GLN A 611 -8.11 -8.33 24.21
N VAL A 612 -6.78 -8.43 24.27
CA VAL A 612 -5.95 -7.80 25.31
C VAL A 612 -6.11 -6.28 25.29
N LEU A 613 -6.07 -5.65 24.11
CA LEU A 613 -6.32 -4.21 23.97
C LEU A 613 -7.75 -3.81 24.37
N LYS A 614 -8.75 -4.59 23.96
CA LYS A 614 -10.18 -4.36 24.27
C LYS A 614 -10.50 -4.46 25.76
N ALA A 615 -9.68 -5.15 26.55
CA ALA A 615 -9.87 -5.27 27.99
C ALA A 615 -9.67 -3.94 28.73
N GLN A 616 -8.66 -3.14 28.35
CA GLN A 616 -8.25 -1.91 29.05
C GLN A 616 -7.98 -2.12 30.56
N GLU A 617 -7.45 -3.30 30.91
CA GLU A 617 -7.13 -3.68 32.29
C GLU A 617 -5.62 -3.64 32.58
N LYS A 618 -5.28 -3.54 33.88
CA LYS A 618 -3.90 -3.74 34.37
C LYS A 618 -3.62 -5.23 34.53
N TYR A 619 -2.37 -5.63 34.31
CA TYR A 619 -1.91 -7.02 34.45
C TYR A 619 -0.75 -7.09 35.44
N GLU A 620 -0.87 -7.91 36.49
CA GLU A 620 0.20 -8.08 37.49
C GLU A 620 1.44 -8.79 36.94
N ASN A 621 1.26 -9.68 35.95
CA ASN A 621 2.35 -10.43 35.33
C ASN A 621 2.10 -10.64 33.82
N LEU A 622 2.77 -9.86 32.98
CA LEU A 622 2.63 -9.95 31.51
C LEU A 622 3.27 -11.21 30.90
N ASN A 623 4.15 -11.93 31.63
CA ASN A 623 4.67 -13.22 31.20
C ASN A 623 3.57 -14.29 31.10
N GLU A 624 2.58 -14.23 32.00
CA GLU A 624 1.41 -15.12 31.92
C GLU A 624 0.48 -14.74 30.76
N VAL A 625 0.35 -13.45 30.44
CA VAL A 625 -0.42 -12.97 29.28
C VAL A 625 0.23 -13.43 27.97
N ALA A 626 1.57 -13.49 27.89
CA ALA A 626 2.29 -14.00 26.73
C ALA A 626 2.02 -15.49 26.43
N LYS A 627 1.58 -16.29 27.40
CA LYS A 627 1.21 -17.71 27.18
C LYS A 627 0.02 -17.87 26.23
N LEU A 628 -0.91 -16.90 26.20
CA LEU A 628 -2.07 -16.87 25.28
C LEU A 628 -1.69 -16.78 23.79
N PHE A 629 -0.39 -16.61 23.52
CA PHE A 629 0.19 -16.47 22.19
C PHE A 629 1.24 -17.55 21.86
N ASN A 630 1.35 -18.59 22.70
CA ASN A 630 2.18 -19.78 22.45
C ASN A 630 3.70 -19.47 22.38
N ILE A 631 4.17 -18.53 23.19
CA ILE A 631 5.60 -18.22 23.35
C ILE A 631 6.37 -19.33 24.10
N HIS A 632 5.68 -20.14 24.91
CA HIS A 632 6.27 -21.22 25.72
C HIS A 632 5.64 -22.60 25.42
N GLU A 633 5.33 -22.87 24.15
CA GLU A 633 5.11 -24.24 23.66
C GLU A 633 6.41 -24.75 23.02
N ASP A 634 6.85 -25.94 23.45
CA ASP A 634 8.08 -26.62 23.00
C ASP A 634 7.96 -27.26 21.59
#